data_AF-A0A1F5VP83-F1
#
_entry.id   AF-A0A1F5VP83-F1
#
_cell.length_a   1.000
_cell.length_b   1.000
_cell.length_c   1.000
_cell.angle_alpha   90.00
_cell.angle_beta   90.00
_cell.angle_gamma   90.00
#
_symmetry.space_group_name_H-M   'P 1'
#
loop_
_entity.id
_entity.type
_entity.pdbx_description
1 polymer ?
#
loop_
_entity_poly.entity_id
_entity_poly.type
_entity_poly.pdbx_seq_one_letter_code
_entity_poly.pdbx_strand_id
1 'polypeptide(L)'
;MNVKITSCKALTLLEIKELLKCNVVWAEEDHLGTQIERAGAADLMSDVLAFTRQGSLMLTGLVNIQSVRTADIAEVRAIIYVRGKTPTPDT
;
A
#
# COMPACT_ATOMS: atom_id res chain seq x y z
N MET A 1 14.36 24.15 1.89
CA MET A 1 14.31 22.71 2.22
C MET A 1 14.41 21.97 0.89
N ASN A 2 15.61 21.49 0.53
CA ASN A 2 15.86 20.88 -0.79
C ASN A 2 15.39 19.43 -0.76
N VAL A 3 14.14 19.18 -1.14
CA VAL A 3 13.66 17.83 -1.41
C VAL A 3 14.31 17.38 -2.72
N LYS A 4 15.44 16.68 -2.62
CA LYS A 4 15.97 15.92 -3.75
C LYS A 4 15.00 14.78 -4.03
N ILE A 5 14.15 14.95 -5.05
CA ILE A 5 13.44 13.82 -5.66
C ILE A 5 14.51 12.99 -6.37
N THR A 6 15.02 11.98 -5.68
CA THR A 6 15.96 11.01 -6.24
C THR A 6 15.18 10.11 -7.20
N SER A 7 15.82 9.65 -8.28
CA SER A 7 15.30 8.64 -9.21
C SER A 7 14.51 7.56 -8.46
N CYS A 8 13.22 7.39 -8.81
CA CYS A 8 12.33 6.41 -8.19
C CYS A 8 12.76 5.01 -8.65
N LYS A 9 13.55 4.31 -7.83
CA LYS A 9 13.84 2.88 -8.02
C LYS A 9 12.58 2.09 -7.65
N ALA A 10 12.13 1.20 -8.53
CA ALA A 10 11.09 0.23 -8.19
C ALA A 10 11.60 -0.71 -7.08
N LEU A 11 10.75 -1.01 -6.11
CA LEU A 11 11.04 -1.93 -5.02
C LEU A 11 10.07 -3.10 -5.06
N THR A 12 10.53 -4.29 -4.71
CA THR A 12 9.66 -5.43 -4.48
C THR A 12 8.87 -5.27 -3.18
N LEU A 13 7.72 -5.92 -3.06
CA LEU A 13 6.97 -5.97 -1.80
C LEU A 13 7.81 -6.58 -0.66
N LEU A 14 8.72 -7.51 -0.96
CA LEU A 14 9.69 -8.05 0.00
C LEU A 14 10.66 -6.97 0.49
N GLU A 15 11.30 -6.21 -0.41
CA GLU A 15 12.19 -5.11 -0.03
C GLU A 15 11.45 -4.05 0.79
N ILE A 16 10.20 -3.74 0.42
CA ILE A 16 9.36 -2.79 1.16
C ILE A 16 9.05 -3.32 2.57
N LYS A 17 8.74 -4.62 2.70
CA LYS A 17 8.49 -5.27 3.97
C LYS A 17 9.70 -5.16 4.89
N GLU A 18 10.89 -5.47 4.38
CA GLU A 18 12.14 -5.41 5.13
C GLU A 18 12.50 -3.98 5.53
N LEU A 19 12.34 -3.02 4.63
CA LEU A 19 12.61 -1.61 4.86
C LEU A 19 11.71 -1.01 5.95
N LEU A 20 10.41 -1.30 5.87
CA LEU A 20 9.40 -0.76 6.78
C LEU A 20 9.24 -1.59 8.05
N LYS A 21 9.87 -2.76 8.13
CA LYS A 21 9.74 -3.73 9.22
C LYS A 21 8.28 -4.07 9.53
N CYS A 22 7.45 -4.22 8.49
CA CYS A 22 6.04 -4.53 8.65
C CYS A 22 5.79 -6.06 8.72
N ASN A 23 4.65 -6.42 9.31
CA ASN A 23 4.16 -7.79 9.31
C ASN A 23 3.28 -8.03 8.07
N VAL A 24 3.43 -9.20 7.45
CA VAL A 24 2.53 -9.63 6.36
C VAL A 24 1.29 -10.21 7.01
N VAL A 25 0.14 -9.56 6.83
CA VAL A 25 -1.13 -10.07 7.34
C VAL A 25 -1.72 -11.11 6.38
N TRP A 26 -1.61 -10.84 5.08
CA TRP A 26 -2.03 -11.75 4.03
C TRP A 26 -1.22 -11.47 2.77
N ALA A 27 -0.80 -12.52 2.07
CA ALA A 27 -0.22 -12.48 0.74
C ALA A 27 -0.29 -13.89 0.13
N GLU A 28 -0.46 -13.99 -1.19
CA GLU A 28 -0.23 -15.23 -1.92
C GLU A 28 1.26 -15.57 -1.94
N GLU A 29 1.61 -16.86 -2.05
CA GLU A 29 2.98 -17.38 -1.89
C GLU A 29 4.01 -16.67 -2.80
N ASP A 30 3.61 -16.25 -4.01
CA ASP A 30 4.52 -15.65 -4.99
C ASP A 30 4.42 -14.11 -5.10
N HIS A 31 3.48 -13.47 -4.41
CA HIS A 31 3.20 -12.03 -4.62
C HIS A 31 4.25 -11.10 -4.01
N LEU A 32 5.09 -11.55 -3.07
CA LEU A 32 6.11 -10.70 -2.44
C LEU A 32 7.21 -10.23 -3.42
N GLY A 33 7.39 -10.92 -4.55
CA GLY A 33 8.32 -10.51 -5.61
C GLY A 33 7.80 -9.35 -6.48
N THR A 34 6.56 -8.92 -6.29
CA THR A 34 5.94 -7.89 -7.13
C THR A 34 6.65 -6.56 -7.00
N GLN A 35 7.06 -5.97 -8.13
CA GLN A 35 7.61 -4.62 -8.17
C GLN A 35 6.54 -3.54 -8.02
N ILE A 36 6.87 -2.55 -7.20
CA ILE A 36 6.10 -1.35 -6.91
C ILE A 36 6.94 -0.15 -7.30
N GLU A 37 6.41 0.67 -8.21
CA GLU A 37 7.06 1.91 -8.66
C GLU A 37 6.55 3.14 -7.90
N ARG A 38 5.32 3.07 -7.39
CA ARG A 38 4.58 4.21 -6.85
C ARG A 38 3.84 3.80 -5.59
N ALA A 39 3.70 4.75 -4.67
CA ALA A 39 2.88 4.61 -3.49
C ALA A 39 2.05 5.88 -3.26
N GLY A 40 0.85 5.70 -2.71
CA GLY A 40 -0.04 6.78 -2.28
C GLY A 40 -0.45 6.56 -0.82
N ALA A 41 -0.59 7.64 -0.06
CA ALA A 41 -1.04 7.58 1.33
C ALA A 41 -2.27 8.47 1.51
N ALA A 42 -3.39 7.87 1.94
CA ALA A 42 -4.62 8.60 2.21
C ALA A 42 -5.50 7.83 3.21
N ASP A 43 -6.15 8.58 4.10
CA ASP A 43 -7.22 8.06 4.95
C ASP A 43 -8.61 8.31 4.31
N LEU A 44 -8.71 9.24 3.37
CA LEU A 44 -9.94 9.51 2.65
C LEU A 44 -10.02 8.64 1.40
N MET A 45 -11.03 7.76 1.33
CA MET A 45 -11.21 6.84 0.19
C MET A 45 -11.49 7.59 -1.12
N SER A 46 -12.08 8.78 -1.06
CA SER A 46 -12.23 9.66 -2.22
C SER A 46 -10.88 10.09 -2.80
N ASP A 47 -9.90 10.36 -1.95
CA ASP A 47 -8.56 10.76 -2.38
C ASP A 47 -7.81 9.57 -2.96
N VAL A 48 -8.01 8.38 -2.39
CA VAL A 48 -7.49 7.14 -2.97
C VAL A 48 -8.00 6.99 -4.40
N LEU A 49 -9.32 7.07 -4.61
CA LEU A 49 -9.92 6.89 -5.94
C LEU A 49 -9.52 7.99 -6.93
N ALA A 50 -9.37 9.24 -6.48
CA ALA A 50 -9.05 10.36 -7.36
C ALA A 50 -7.58 10.42 -7.76
N PHE A 51 -6.67 10.02 -6.87
CA PHE A 51 -5.23 10.32 -7.03
C PHE A 51 -4.32 9.09 -7.07
N THR A 52 -4.78 7.93 -6.61
CA THR A 52 -3.98 6.70 -6.62
C THR A 52 -3.85 6.17 -8.04
N ARG A 53 -2.63 5.76 -8.40
CA ARG A 53 -2.35 5.19 -9.72
C ARG A 53 -2.52 3.67 -9.65
N GLN A 54 -3.04 3.09 -10.72
CA GLN A 54 -3.05 1.64 -10.93
C GLN A 54 -1.66 1.04 -10.68
N GLY A 55 -1.64 -0.11 -10.02
CA GLY A 55 -0.44 -0.88 -9.68
C GLY A 55 0.40 -0.26 -8.56
N SER A 56 -0.08 0.77 -7.88
CA SER A 56 0.62 1.38 -6.76
C SER A 56 0.40 0.65 -5.44
N LEU A 57 1.18 1.05 -4.43
CA LEU A 57 1.01 0.67 -3.03
C LEU A 57 0.18 1.72 -2.29
N MET A 58 -0.85 1.32 -1.57
CA MET A 58 -1.67 2.23 -0.76
C MET A 58 -1.28 2.14 0.72
N LEU A 59 -1.06 3.28 1.37
CA LEU A 59 -0.90 3.39 2.81
C LEU A 59 -2.13 4.05 3.42
N THR A 60 -2.74 3.41 4.42
CA THR A 60 -3.93 3.96 5.08
C THR A 60 -4.01 3.57 6.55
N GLY A 61 -4.57 4.47 7.36
CA GLY A 61 -4.95 4.20 8.74
C GLY A 61 -6.39 3.72 8.89
N LEU A 62 -7.17 3.62 7.80
CA LEU A 62 -8.52 3.06 7.83
C LEU A 62 -8.47 1.54 7.69
N VAL A 63 -8.83 0.85 8.77
CA VAL A 63 -8.77 -0.60 8.88
C VAL A 63 -10.19 -1.14 8.88
N ASN A 64 -10.80 -1.20 7.70
CA ASN A 64 -12.14 -1.70 7.48
C ASN A 64 -12.29 -2.22 6.05
N ILE A 65 -13.37 -2.96 5.78
CA ILE A 65 -13.65 -3.55 4.46
C ILE A 65 -13.68 -2.52 3.31
N GLN A 66 -13.95 -1.25 3.59
CA GLN A 66 -13.94 -0.21 2.54
C GLN A 66 -12.53 0.05 2.04
N SER A 67 -11.51 -0.04 2.90
CA SER A 67 -10.11 0.11 2.45
C SER A 67 -9.71 -0.97 1.45
N VAL A 68 -10.15 -2.22 1.65
CA VAL A 68 -9.91 -3.33 0.71
C VAL A 68 -10.68 -3.14 -0.58
N ARG A 69 -11.98 -2.81 -0.50
CA ARG A 69 -12.81 -2.56 -1.70
C ARG A 69 -12.30 -1.37 -2.51
N THR A 70 -11.90 -0.28 -1.85
CA THR A 70 -11.35 0.88 -2.53
C THR A 70 -10.01 0.57 -3.17
N ALA A 71 -9.15 -0.21 -2.52
CA ALA A 71 -7.91 -0.67 -3.12
C ALA A 71 -8.16 -1.51 -4.38
N ASP A 72 -9.14 -2.41 -4.35
CA ASP A 72 -9.55 -3.22 -5.50
C ASP A 72 -10.06 -2.34 -6.66
N ILE A 73 -10.99 -1.41 -6.38
CA ILE A 73 -11.52 -0.46 -7.38
C ILE A 73 -10.42 0.45 -7.95
N ALA A 74 -9.50 0.93 -7.12
CA ALA A 74 -8.38 1.76 -7.54
C ALA A 74 -7.23 0.97 -8.19
N GLU A 75 -7.39 -0.36 -8.31
CA GLU A 75 -6.41 -1.29 -8.85
C GLU A 75 -5.02 -1.16 -8.19
N VAL A 76 -5.05 -0.99 -6.87
CA VAL A 76 -3.88 -0.98 -5.99
C VAL A 76 -3.34 -2.39 -5.86
N ARG A 77 -2.01 -2.53 -5.88
CA ARG A 77 -1.35 -3.83 -5.82
C ARG A 77 -1.22 -4.37 -4.39
N ALA A 78 -1.07 -3.48 -3.40
CA ALA A 78 -0.94 -3.86 -2.00
C ALA A 78 -1.38 -2.73 -1.06
N ILE A 79 -1.84 -3.11 0.13
CA ILE A 79 -2.26 -2.19 1.19
C ILE A 79 -1.30 -2.32 2.36
N ILE A 80 -0.84 -1.19 2.90
CA ILE A 80 -0.13 -1.12 4.17
C ILE A 80 -1.00 -0.36 5.17
N TYR A 81 -1.41 -1.06 6.22
CA TYR A 81 -2.05 -0.43 7.36
C TYR A 81 -0.99 0.22 8.25
N VAL A 82 -1.15 1.52 8.49
CA VAL A 82 -0.18 2.31 9.26
C VAL A 82 -0.64 2.55 10.70
N ARG A 83 0.21 3.21 11.50
CA ARG A 83 -0.06 3.59 12.90
C ARG A 83 -0.24 2.40 13.85
N GLY A 84 0.35 1.25 13.51
CA GLY A 84 0.28 0.03 14.32
C GLY A 84 -1.09 -0.66 14.32
N LYS A 85 -1.99 -0.28 13.40
CA LYS A 85 -3.30 -0.91 13.29
C LYS A 85 -3.20 -2.21 12.49
N THR A 86 -3.92 -3.24 12.94
CA THR A 86 -3.96 -4.55 12.29
C THR A 86 -5.41 -4.83 11.86
N PRO A 87 -5.66 -5.24 10.60
CA PRO A 87 -6.98 -5.63 10.13
C PRO A 87 -7.50 -6.88 10.86
N THR A 88 -8.82 -6.92 11.03
CA THR A 88 -9.53 -8.08 11.56
C THR A 88 -9.86 -9.03 10.42
N PRO A 89 -10.26 -10.28 10.70
CA PRO A 89 -10.68 -11.23 9.66
C PRO A 89 -11.85 -10.75 8.79
N ASP A 90 -12.64 -9.79 9.27
CA ASP A 90 -13.78 -9.20 8.54
C ASP A 90 -13.37 -8.02 7.63
N THR A 91 -12.08 -7.64 7.63
CA THR A 91 -11.54 -6.53 6.83
C THR A 91 -11.19 -6.98 5.43
#